data_AF-A0A7C1J2S1-F1
#
_entry.id   AF-A0A7C1J2S1-F1
#
_cell.length_a   1.000
_cell.length_b   1.000
_cell.length_c   1.000
_cell.angle_alpha   90.00
_cell.angle_beta   90.00
_cell.angle_gamma   90.00
#
_symmetry.space_group_name_H-M   'P 1'
#
loop_
_entity.id
_entity.type
_entity.pdbx_description
1 polymer ?
#
loop_
_entity_poly.entity_id
_entity_poly.type
_entity_poly.pdbx_seq_one_letter_code
_entity_poly.pdbx_strand_id
1 'polypeptide(L)'
;MSAEMVIFTRAYDFLTWLIPLTLNFPRSQRFVVTRRLQNAALNFQEAIIEANGQRGGARAESLRAADAELHKIRLYLRLCERWRWLNAGQYHHASAQVAELGKLLGGWLKTSPPKV
;
A
#
# COMPACT_ATOMS: atom_id res chain seq x y z
N MET A 1 14.87 16.05 -4.11
CA MET A 1 14.73 14.58 -4.02
C MET A 1 13.84 14.13 -5.18
N SER A 2 14.29 13.15 -5.99
CA SER A 2 13.45 12.60 -7.08
C SER A 2 12.18 12.00 -6.49
N ALA A 3 11.03 12.17 -7.17
CA ALA A 3 9.76 11.54 -6.79
C ALA A 3 9.88 10.02 -6.66
N GLU A 4 10.88 9.43 -7.32
CA GLU A 4 11.16 8.01 -7.19
C GLU A 4 11.59 7.62 -5.77
N MET A 5 12.42 8.43 -5.10
CA MET A 5 12.85 8.14 -3.74
C MET A 5 11.74 8.39 -2.71
N VAL A 6 10.80 9.29 -3.00
CA VAL A 6 9.75 9.69 -2.06
C VAL A 6 8.76 8.56 -1.80
N ILE A 7 8.34 7.82 -2.85
CA ILE A 7 7.37 6.73 -2.68
C ILE A 7 7.91 5.60 -1.79
N PHE A 8 9.21 5.28 -1.89
CA PHE A 8 9.85 4.28 -1.03
C PHE A 8 9.86 4.71 0.44
N THR A 9 10.24 5.95 0.72
CA THR A 9 10.22 6.48 2.10
C THR A 9 8.81 6.46 2.66
N ARG A 10 7.80 6.92 1.91
CA ARG A 10 6.41 6.92 2.36
C ARG A 10 5.85 5.53 2.58
N ALA A 11 6.20 4.57 1.73
CA ALA A 11 5.75 3.20 1.87
C ALA A 11 6.40 2.53 3.09
N TYR A 12 7.69 2.81 3.34
CA TYR A 12 8.38 2.38 4.55
C TYR A 12 7.76 2.98 5.82
N ASP A 13 7.47 4.28 5.84
CA ASP A 13 6.80 4.95 6.97
C ASP A 13 5.42 4.32 7.23
N PHE A 14 4.65 4.07 6.17
CA PHE A 14 3.34 3.43 6.26
C PHE A 14 3.44 2.02 6.85
N LEU A 15 4.39 1.18 6.38
CA LEU A 15 4.60 -0.15 6.92
C LEU A 15 5.03 -0.13 8.39
N THR A 16 5.94 0.77 8.74
CA THR A 16 6.46 0.93 10.10
C THR A 16 5.35 1.31 11.08
N TRP A 17 4.35 2.08 10.61
CA TRP A 17 3.18 2.42 11.40
C TRP A 17 2.11 1.31 11.40
N LEU A 18 1.81 0.70 10.25
CA LEU A 18 0.73 -0.26 10.09
C LEU A 18 1.01 -1.60 10.78
N ILE A 19 2.21 -2.15 10.62
CA ILE A 19 2.52 -3.50 11.11
C ILE A 19 2.35 -3.60 12.64
N PRO A 20 2.92 -2.70 13.46
CA PRO A 20 2.68 -2.71 14.90
C PRO A 20 1.21 -2.49 15.28
N LEU A 21 0.50 -1.61 14.55
CA LEU A 21 -0.92 -1.33 14.80
C LEU A 21 -1.77 -2.60 14.69
N THR A 22 -1.48 -3.45 13.70
CA THR A 22 -2.22 -4.69 13.47
C THR A 22 -2.08 -5.73 14.59
N LEU A 23 -1.08 -5.57 15.49
CA LEU A 23 -0.92 -6.45 16.66
C LEU A 23 -2.06 -6.29 17.68
N ASN A 24 -2.76 -5.15 17.64
CA ASN A 24 -3.90 -4.87 18.51
C ASN A 24 -5.23 -5.45 17.98
N PHE A 25 -5.23 -6.07 16.80
CA PHE A 25 -6.44 -6.65 16.22
C PHE A 25 -6.83 -7.97 16.91
N PRO A 26 -8.10 -8.40 16.81
CA PRO A 26 -8.55 -9.65 17.43
C PRO A 26 -7.72 -10.85 16.99
N ARG A 27 -7.24 -11.64 17.96
CA ARG A 27 -6.39 -12.81 17.70
C ARG A 27 -7.04 -13.83 16.77
N SER A 28 -8.37 -14.00 16.86
CA SER A 28 -9.15 -14.89 15.99
C SER A 28 -9.09 -14.51 14.51
N GLN A 29 -8.77 -13.26 14.20
CA GLN A 29 -8.73 -12.73 12.83
C GLN A 29 -7.30 -12.58 12.29
N ARG A 30 -6.28 -12.92 13.10
CA ARG A 30 -4.85 -12.75 12.77
C ARG A 30 -4.47 -13.45 11.46
N PHE A 31 -4.98 -14.66 11.24
CA PHE A 31 -4.66 -15.47 10.06
C PHE A 31 -5.62 -15.25 8.89
N VAL A 32 -6.59 -14.35 9.04
CA VAL A 32 -7.60 -14.05 8.02
C VAL A 32 -7.38 -12.63 7.51
N VAL A 33 -8.05 -11.64 8.11
CA VAL A 33 -8.05 -10.26 7.60
C VAL A 33 -6.73 -9.55 7.91
N THR A 34 -6.18 -9.75 9.11
CA THR A 34 -4.91 -9.12 9.49
C THR A 34 -3.78 -9.54 8.56
N ARG A 35 -3.64 -10.85 8.30
CA ARG A 35 -2.64 -11.37 7.36
C ARG A 35 -2.85 -10.81 5.95
N ARG A 36 -4.09 -10.73 5.47
CA ARG A 36 -4.39 -10.20 4.12
C ARG A 36 -4.01 -8.71 4.00
N LEU A 37 -4.28 -7.91 5.02
CA LEU A 37 -3.86 -6.50 5.08
C LEU A 37 -2.33 -6.36 5.10
N GLN A 38 -1.65 -7.12 5.96
CA GLN A 38 -0.19 -7.12 6.04
C GLN A 38 0.45 -7.52 4.70
N ASN A 39 -0.02 -8.62 4.11
CA ASN A 39 0.46 -9.06 2.81
C ASN A 39 0.24 -8.01 1.73
N ALA A 40 -0.94 -7.39 1.67
CA ALA A 40 -1.20 -6.34 0.68
C ALA A 40 -0.24 -5.14 0.84
N ALA A 41 0.03 -4.72 2.08
CA ALA A 41 0.98 -3.66 2.36
C ALA A 41 2.43 -4.01 1.98
N LEU A 42 2.86 -5.24 2.27
CA LEU A 42 4.20 -5.73 1.91
C LEU A 42 4.36 -5.92 0.40
N ASN A 43 3.38 -6.54 -0.24
CA ASN A 43 3.35 -6.73 -1.70
C ASN A 43 3.37 -5.39 -2.44
N PHE A 44 2.73 -4.35 -1.91
CA PHE A 44 2.81 -3.00 -2.47
C PHE A 44 4.26 -2.47 -2.48
N GLN A 45 4.99 -2.61 -1.36
CA GLN A 45 6.40 -2.21 -1.28
C GLN A 45 7.26 -3.01 -2.28
N GLU A 46 7.09 -4.33 -2.31
CA GLU A 46 7.81 -5.23 -3.22
C GLU A 46 7.57 -4.86 -4.69
N ALA A 47 6.31 -4.62 -5.07
CA ALA A 47 5.95 -4.24 -6.44
C ALA A 47 6.58 -2.89 -6.86
N ILE A 48 6.74 -1.93 -5.94
CA ILE A 48 7.44 -0.67 -6.25
C ILE A 48 8.95 -0.90 -6.40
N ILE A 49 9.55 -1.77 -5.58
CA ILE A 49 10.96 -2.18 -5.73
C ILE A 49 11.18 -2.82 -7.11
N GLU A 50 10.31 -3.75 -7.50
CA GLU A 50 10.36 -4.41 -8.81
C GLU A 50 10.21 -3.41 -9.96
N ALA A 51 9.22 -2.51 -9.87
CA ALA A 51 9.00 -1.47 -10.88
C ALA A 51 10.24 -0.57 -11.08
N ASN A 52 10.95 -0.25 -9.99
CA ASN A 52 12.16 0.56 -10.05
C ASN A 52 13.34 -0.16 -10.72
N GLY A 53 13.43 -1.49 -10.58
CA GLY A 53 14.43 -2.31 -11.27
C GLY A 53 14.11 -2.62 -12.73
N GLN A 54 12.87 -2.35 -13.18
CA GLN A 54 12.38 -2.71 -14.51
C GLN A 54 12.24 -1.48 -15.43
N ARG A 55 12.01 -1.76 -16.72
CA ARG A 55 11.75 -0.73 -17.76
C ARG A 55 10.61 -1.16 -18.67
N GLY A 56 9.98 -0.19 -19.33
CA GLY A 56 8.93 -0.42 -20.32
C GLY A 56 7.74 -1.19 -19.77
N GLY A 57 7.26 -2.20 -20.51
CA GLY A 57 6.06 -2.97 -20.17
C GLY A 57 6.12 -3.66 -18.81
N ALA A 58 7.26 -4.26 -18.45
CA ALA A 58 7.43 -4.92 -17.15
C ALA A 58 7.27 -3.93 -15.98
N ARG A 59 7.88 -2.73 -16.08
CA ARG A 59 7.69 -1.66 -15.09
C ARG A 59 6.21 -1.26 -14.98
N ALA A 60 5.52 -1.13 -16.11
CA ALA A 60 4.10 -0.78 -16.12
C ALA A 60 3.20 -1.87 -15.51
N GLU A 61 3.58 -3.16 -15.61
CA GLU A 61 2.89 -4.27 -14.95
C GLU A 61 3.09 -4.23 -13.44
N SER A 62 4.32 -4.07 -12.97
CA SER A 62 4.65 -3.96 -11.54
C SER A 62 3.96 -2.75 -10.88
N LEU A 63 3.91 -1.61 -11.58
CA LEU A 63 3.16 -0.44 -11.09
C LEU A 63 1.65 -0.67 -11.01
N ARG A 64 1.08 -1.45 -11.94
CA ARG A 64 -0.33 -1.86 -11.88
C ARG A 64 -0.60 -2.85 -10.75
N ALA A 65 0.34 -3.77 -10.49
CA ALA A 65 0.28 -4.66 -9.35
C ALA A 65 0.29 -3.86 -8.02
N ALA A 66 1.18 -2.88 -7.89
CA ALA A 66 1.21 -1.97 -6.75
C ALA A 66 -0.14 -1.23 -6.57
N ASP A 67 -0.75 -0.75 -7.65
CA ASP A 67 -2.05 -0.07 -7.57
C ASP A 67 -3.18 -1.00 -7.09
N ALA A 68 -3.17 -2.26 -7.56
CA ALA A 68 -4.10 -3.28 -7.09
C ALA A 68 -3.93 -3.57 -5.59
N GLU A 69 -2.69 -3.61 -5.08
CA GLU A 69 -2.42 -3.78 -3.66
C GLU A 69 -2.93 -2.58 -2.83
N LEU A 70 -2.76 -1.33 -3.29
CA LEU A 70 -3.35 -0.16 -2.63
C LEU A 70 -4.88 -0.25 -2.52
N HIS A 71 -5.56 -0.77 -3.54
CA HIS A 71 -7.01 -1.00 -3.48
C HIS A 71 -7.39 -2.02 -2.40
N LYS A 72 -6.63 -3.11 -2.28
CA LYS A 72 -6.84 -4.12 -1.23
C LYS A 72 -6.61 -3.53 0.17
N ILE A 73 -5.55 -2.74 0.34
CA ILE A 73 -5.26 -2.04 1.60
C ILE A 73 -6.44 -1.14 1.99
N ARG A 74 -6.96 -0.31 1.05
CA ARG A 74 -8.14 0.54 1.28
C ARG A 74 -9.35 -0.26 1.76
N LEU A 75 -9.65 -1.38 1.10
CA LEU A 75 -10.74 -2.28 1.49
C LEU A 75 -10.56 -2.79 2.92
N TYR A 76 -9.39 -3.34 3.24
CA TYR A 76 -9.15 -3.93 4.55
C TYR A 76 -9.14 -2.89 5.67
N LEU A 77 -8.59 -1.70 5.46
CA LEU A 77 -8.64 -0.61 6.44
C LEU A 77 -10.10 -0.22 6.74
N ARG A 78 -10.96 -0.13 5.71
CA ARG A 78 -12.38 0.18 5.88
C ARG A 78 -13.13 -0.91 6.65
N LEU A 79 -12.79 -2.18 6.42
CA LEU A 79 -13.33 -3.29 7.22
C LEU A 79 -12.88 -3.21 8.68
N CYS A 80 -11.60 -2.95 8.93
CA CYS A 80 -11.05 -2.80 10.27
C CYS A 80 -11.70 -1.64 11.04
N GLU A 81 -11.98 -0.51 10.38
CA GLU A 81 -12.76 0.59 10.97
C GLU A 81 -14.20 0.18 11.26
N ARG A 82 -14.87 -0.48 10.29
CA ARG A 82 -16.26 -0.94 10.44
C ARG A 82 -16.44 -1.89 11.63
N TRP A 83 -15.46 -2.76 11.87
CA TRP A 83 -15.43 -3.66 13.03
C TRP A 83 -14.82 -3.05 14.29
N ARG A 84 -14.49 -1.75 14.25
CA ARG A 84 -13.93 -0.97 15.37
C ARG A 84 -12.57 -1.50 15.88
N TRP A 85 -11.79 -2.13 15.01
CA TRP A 85 -10.39 -2.50 15.31
C TRP A 85 -9.46 -1.29 15.13
N LEU A 86 -9.89 -0.34 14.30
CA LEU A 86 -9.30 0.98 14.18
C LEU A 86 -10.29 2.02 14.71
N ASN A 87 -9.77 2.99 15.46
CA ASN A 87 -10.54 4.20 15.76
C ASN A 87 -10.53 5.17 14.55
N ALA A 88 -11.42 6.16 14.57
CA ALA A 88 -11.55 7.13 13.48
C ALA A 88 -10.24 7.87 13.16
N GLY A 89 -9.44 8.21 14.17
CA GLY A 89 -8.15 8.88 14.00
C GLY A 89 -7.12 7.98 13.30
N GLN A 90 -7.02 6.72 13.71
CA GLN A 90 -6.16 5.73 13.07
C GLN A 90 -6.58 5.45 11.64
N TYR A 91 -7.88 5.28 11.38
CA TYR A 91 -8.39 5.07 10.03
C TYR A 91 -8.13 6.28 9.13
N HIS A 92 -8.34 7.50 9.62
CA HIS A 92 -8.03 8.72 8.89
C HIS A 92 -6.54 8.82 8.56
N HIS A 93 -5.66 8.56 9.53
CA HIS A 93 -4.21 8.57 9.31
C HIS A 93 -3.79 7.55 8.24
N ALA A 94 -4.24 6.30 8.37
CA ALA A 94 -3.94 5.24 7.41
C ALA A 94 -4.46 5.60 6.00
N SER A 95 -5.69 6.11 5.91
CA SER A 95 -6.31 6.49 4.64
C SER A 95 -5.58 7.64 3.97
N ALA A 96 -5.10 8.62 4.75
CA ALA A 96 -4.31 9.74 4.23
C ALA A 96 -2.96 9.26 3.66
N GLN A 97 -2.25 8.38 4.37
CA GLN A 97 -1.00 7.78 3.88
C GLN A 97 -1.24 6.97 2.59
N VAL A 98 -2.28 6.15 2.55
CA VAL A 98 -2.64 5.36 1.36
C VAL A 98 -3.03 6.26 0.17
N ALA A 99 -3.69 7.39 0.42
CA ALA A 99 -4.00 8.36 -0.62
C ALA A 99 -2.74 9.07 -1.15
N GLU A 100 -1.79 9.41 -0.28
CA GLU A 100 -0.48 9.97 -0.68
C GLU A 100 0.30 8.97 -1.54
N LEU A 101 0.39 7.71 -1.11
CA LEU A 101 1.01 6.63 -1.88
C LEU A 101 0.37 6.46 -3.26
N GLY A 102 -0.96 6.50 -3.35
CA GLY A 102 -1.68 6.44 -4.62
C GLY A 102 -1.37 7.61 -5.56
N LYS A 103 -1.22 8.83 -5.02
CA LYS A 103 -0.81 10.00 -5.83
C LYS A 103 0.61 9.84 -6.39
N LEU A 104 1.54 9.39 -5.56
CA LEU A 104 2.94 9.14 -5.97
C LEU A 104 3.01 8.04 -7.04
N LEU A 105 2.30 6.93 -6.83
CA LEU A 105 2.22 5.82 -7.79
C LEU A 105 1.60 6.26 -9.12
N GLY A 106 0.52 7.06 -9.07
CA GLY A 106 -0.11 7.63 -10.26
C GLY A 106 0.85 8.51 -11.07
N GLY A 107 1.79 9.19 -10.42
CA GLY A 107 2.88 9.91 -11.09
C GLY A 107 3.77 8.98 -11.91
N TRP A 108 4.16 7.84 -11.36
CA TRP A 108 4.99 6.84 -12.04
C TRP A 108 4.26 6.11 -13.17
N LEU A 109 2.96 5.82 -13.00
CA LEU A 109 2.14 5.19 -14.05
C LEU A 109 2.04 6.09 -15.29
N LYS A 110 1.92 7.41 -15.11
CA LYS A 110 1.89 8.37 -16.22
C LYS A 110 3.19 8.44 -17.01
N THR A 111 4.33 8.18 -16.35
CA THR A 111 5.65 8.17 -16.99
C THR A 111 6.06 6.79 -17.52
N SER A 112 5.24 5.75 -17.28
CA SER A 112 5.49 4.37 -17.69
C SER A 112 4.34 3.88 -18.60
N PRO A 113 4.20 4.41 -19.83
CA PRO A 113 3.09 4.05 -20.70
C PRO A 113 3.10 2.55 -21.01
N PRO A 114 1.93 1.90 -21.07
CA PRO A 114 1.84 0.52 -21.50
C PRO A 114 2.39 0.40 -22.93
N LYS A 115 3.11 -0.70 -23.21
CA LYS A 115 3.36 -1.09 -24.60
C LYS A 115 1.99 -1.40 -25.22
N VAL A 116 1.58 -0.57 -26.18
CA VAL A 116 0.44 -0.85 -27.09
C VAL A 116 0.79 -2.07 -27.94
#